data_AF-A0A915CL93-F1
#
_entry.id   AF-A0A915CL93-F1
#
_cell.length_a   1.000
_cell.length_b   1.000
_cell.length_c   1.000
_cell.angle_alpha   90.00
_cell.angle_beta   90.00
_cell.angle_gamma   90.00
#
_symmetry.space_group_name_H-M   'P 1'
#
loop_
_entity.id
_entity.type
_entity.pdbx_description
1 polymer ?
#
loop_
_entity_poly.entity_id
_entity_poly.type
_entity_poly.pdbx_seq_one_letter_code
_entity_poly.pdbx_strand_id
1 'polypeptide(L)' 'SDQEGEIDATGIEEKDIELVCSQANVTRNRAIKALKKADNDIVNAIMELTM' A
#
# COMPACT_ATOMS: atom_id res chain seq x y z
N SER A 1 -16.75 -12.59 -4.72
CA SER A 1 -16.77 -11.25 -5.34
C SER A 1 -15.74 -10.41 -4.64
N ASP A 2 -14.50 -10.57 -5.06
CA ASP A 2 -13.33 -9.96 -4.44
C ASP A 2 -13.47 -8.44 -4.50
N GLN A 3 -13.54 -7.84 -3.31
CA GLN A 3 -13.77 -6.42 -3.12
C GLN A 3 -12.52 -5.62 -3.53
N GLU A 4 -12.26 -5.57 -4.84
CA GLU A 4 -11.39 -4.59 -5.50
C GLU A 4 -12.19 -3.30 -5.76
N GLY A 5 -12.91 -2.82 -4.76
CA GLY A 5 -13.45 -1.47 -4.79
C GLY A 5 -12.29 -0.49 -4.77
N GLU A 6 -12.32 0.51 -5.64
CA GLU A 6 -11.32 1.58 -5.73
C GLU A 6 -10.91 2.04 -4.33
N ILE A 7 -9.69 1.68 -3.94
CA ILE A 7 -9.19 2.01 -2.62
C ILE A 7 -8.72 3.44 -2.72
N ASP A 8 -9.44 4.33 -2.05
CA ASP A 8 -9.13 5.75 -2.00
C ASP A 8 -7.67 5.95 -1.56
N ALA A 9 -6.86 6.49 -2.46
CA ALA A 9 -5.46 6.83 -2.25
C ALA A 9 -5.27 8.31 -1.86
N THR A 10 -6.34 9.02 -1.52
CA THR A 10 -6.26 10.43 -1.11
C THR A 10 -5.35 10.57 0.11
N GLY A 11 -4.31 11.37 -0.03
CA GLY A 11 -3.31 11.61 1.02
C GLY A 11 -2.16 10.60 1.06
N ILE A 12 -2.13 9.62 0.14
CA ILE A 12 -0.97 8.74 -0.07
C ILE A 12 -0.20 9.24 -1.30
N GLU A 13 1.12 9.36 -1.19
CA GLU A 13 1.95 9.68 -2.36
C GLU A 13 2.03 8.48 -3.32
N GLU A 14 1.91 8.75 -4.61
CA GLU A 14 2.00 7.70 -5.63
C GLU A 14 3.36 7.00 -5.65
N LYS A 15 4.41 7.73 -5.30
CA LYS A 15 5.77 7.20 -5.12
C LYS A 15 5.84 6.15 -4.01
N ASP A 16 5.10 6.35 -2.93
CA ASP A 16 5.07 5.43 -1.78
C ASP A 16 4.37 4.14 -2.17
N ILE A 17 3.27 4.25 -2.92
CA ILE A 17 2.55 3.11 -3.46
C ILE A 17 3.45 2.29 -4.40
N GLU A 18 4.19 2.94 -5.30
CA GLU A 18 5.13 2.26 -6.19
C GLU A 18 6.27 1.58 -5.43
N LEU A 19 6.85 2.25 -4.43
CA LEU A 19 7.90 1.68 -3.58
C LEU A 19 7.40 0.44 -2.84
N VAL A 20 6.22 0.51 -2.24
CA VAL A 20 5.60 -0.61 -1.53
C VAL A 20 5.27 -1.75 -2.50
N CYS A 21 4.70 -1.46 -3.66
CA CYS A 21 4.42 -2.47 -4.69
C CYS A 21 5.70 -3.16 -5.16
N SER A 22 6.76 -2.40 -5.42
CA SER A 22 8.02 -2.94 -5.93
C SER A 22 8.82 -3.71 -4.88
N GLN A 23 8.84 -3.26 -3.62
CA GLN A 23 9.61 -3.93 -2.57
C GLN A 23 8.86 -5.10 -1.94
N ALA A 24 7.55 -4.95 -1.71
CA ALA A 24 6.74 -6.02 -1.14
C ALA A 24 6.12 -6.96 -2.20
N ASN A 25 6.32 -6.66 -3.49
CA ASN A 25 5.79 -7.45 -4.60
C ASN A 25 4.26 -7.67 -4.51
N VAL A 26 3.54 -6.60 -4.16
CA VAL A 26 2.07 -6.61 -4.00
C VAL A 26 1.39 -5.71 -5.02
N THR A 27 0.07 -5.88 -5.17
CA THR A 27 -0.75 -5.01 -6.02
C THR A 27 -0.95 -3.63 -5.41
N ARG A 28 -1.23 -2.63 -6.27
CA ARG A 28 -1.49 -1.24 -5.88
C ARG A 28 -2.52 -1.14 -4.74
N ASN A 29 -3.62 -1.88 -4.83
CA ASN A 29 -4.66 -1.91 -3.81
C ASN A 29 -4.15 -2.41 -2.45
N ARG A 30 -3.30 -3.43 -2.43
CA ARG A 30 -2.67 -3.92 -1.19
C ARG A 30 -1.70 -2.91 -0.62
N ALA A 31 -0.89 -2.28 -1.46
CA ALA A 31 0.02 -1.21 -1.05
C ALA A 31 -0.73 -0.02 -0.43
N ILE A 32 -1.80 0.46 -1.07
CA ILE A 32 -2.64 1.55 -0.57
C ILE A 32 -3.25 1.18 0.79
N LYS A 33 -3.77 -0.05 0.94
CA LYS A 33 -4.33 -0.52 2.22
C LYS A 33 -3.28 -0.56 3.33
N ALA A 34 -2.09 -1.05 3.03
CA ALA A 34 -1.00 -1.12 4.00
C ALA A 34 -0.54 0.28 4.41
N LEU A 35 -0.34 1.18 3.44
CA LEU A 35 0.00 2.58 3.69
C LEU A 35 -1.06 3.27 4.53
N LYS A 36 -2.36 3.10 4.21
CA LYS A 36 -3.46 3.67 5.02
C LYS A 36 -3.49 3.12 6.45
N LYS A 37 -3.19 1.83 6.63
CA LYS A 37 -3.15 1.19 7.96
C LYS A 37 -1.93 1.63 8.77
N ALA A 38 -0.84 1.94 8.08
CA ALA A 38 0.41 2.42 8.64
C ALA A 38 0.49 3.96 8.74
N ASP A 39 -0.62 4.69 8.57
CA ASP A 39 -0.66 6.16 8.58
C ASP A 39 0.35 6.81 7.60
N ASN A 40 0.42 6.28 6.37
CA ASN A 40 1.36 6.62 5.30
C ASN A 40 2.83 6.32 5.62
N ASP A 41 3.12 5.52 6.65
CA ASP A 41 4.47 5.06 6.93
C ASP A 41 4.87 3.92 5.98
N ILE A 42 5.70 4.26 5.01
CA ILE A 42 6.23 3.34 3.99
C ILE A 42 7.00 2.18 4.62
N VAL A 43 7.80 2.44 5.66
CA VAL A 43 8.67 1.41 6.24
C VAL A 43 7.81 0.37 6.95
N ASN A 44 6.84 0.83 7.74
CA ASN A 44 5.88 -0.05 8.40
C ASN A 44 5.00 -0.80 7.38
N ALA A 45 4.55 -0.13 6.31
CA ALA A 45 3.77 -0.78 5.26
C ALA A 45 4.58 -1.87 4.52
N ILE A 46 5.84 -1.60 4.15
CA ILE A 46 6.72 -2.60 3.52
C ILE A 46 6.99 -3.75 4.47
N MET A 47 7.31 -3.48 5.74
CA MET A 47 7.55 -4.52 6.75
C MET A 47 6.32 -5.41 6.93
N GLU A 48 5.12 -4.84 6.99
CA GLU A 48 3.87 -5.60 7.16
C GLU A 48 3.54 -6.47 5.93
N LEU A 49 3.96 -6.06 4.73
CA LEU A 49 3.67 -6.77 3.49
C LEU A 49 4.76 -7.76 3.06
N THR A 50 5.97 -7.64 3.60
CA THR A 50 7.12 -8.55 3.30
C THR A 50 7.31 -9.64 4.34
N MET A 51 6.76 -9.49 5.54
CA MET A 51 6.80 -10.49 6.61
C MET A 51 5.65 -11.50 6.55
#